data_AF-A0A2V9JV83-F1
#
_entry.id   AF-A0A2V9JV83-F1
#
_cell.length_a   1.000
_cell.length_b   1.000
_cell.length_c   1.000
_cell.angle_alpha   90.00
_cell.angle_beta   90.00
_cell.angle_gamma   90.00
#
_symmetry.space_group_name_H-M   'P 1'
#
loop_
_entity.id
_entity.type
_entity.pdbx_description
1 polymer ?
#
loop_
_entity_poly.entity_id
_entity_poly.type
_entity_poly.pdbx_seq_one_letter_code
_entity_poly.pdbx_strand_id
1 'polypeptide(L)'
;MTPKAVREHLEPNGAWGVRAFHDRAPIFRIEGALNPRGEGLFDRMNTLGAHEIVVETPQHGVTLAELPATQIAKAIEVCRDRILDLKQDRRFRYVSIFKDQRSPGPTVIGHAHSQILATPVLPYF
;
A
#
# COMPACT_ATOMS: atom_id res chain seq x y z
N MET A 1 2.14 -11.31 13.60
CA MET A 1 1.08 -11.90 12.75
C MET A 1 0.74 -10.97 11.60
N THR A 2 0.76 -11.43 10.34
CA THR A 2 0.41 -10.60 9.17
C THR A 2 -1.06 -10.15 9.27
N PRO A 3 -1.37 -8.86 9.06
CA PRO A 3 -2.75 -8.38 9.08
C PRO A 3 -3.60 -9.11 8.05
N LYS A 4 -4.92 -9.11 8.26
CA LYS A 4 -5.87 -9.68 7.30
C LYS A 4 -5.75 -8.94 5.96
N ALA A 5 -5.76 -9.69 4.87
CA ALA A 5 -5.75 -9.11 3.53
C ALA A 5 -7.05 -8.35 3.25
N VAL A 6 -6.89 -7.18 2.64
CA VAL A 6 -7.98 -6.33 2.13
C VAL A 6 -8.31 -6.71 0.68
N ARG A 7 -7.29 -7.13 -0.08
CA ARG A 7 -7.43 -7.64 -1.45
C ARG A 7 -6.43 -8.76 -1.69
N GLU A 8 -6.84 -9.81 -2.38
CA GLU A 8 -5.96 -10.89 -2.83
C GLU A 8 -6.24 -11.23 -4.28
N HIS A 9 -5.17 -11.55 -5.01
CA HIS A 9 -5.24 -12.29 -6.25
C HIS A 9 -4.92 -13.74 -5.93
N LEU A 10 -5.85 -14.65 -6.21
CA LEU A 10 -5.69 -16.08 -5.94
C LEU A 10 -5.22 -16.81 -7.20
N GLU A 11 -4.30 -17.73 -7.02
CA GLU A 11 -3.90 -18.70 -8.03
C GLU A 11 -5.00 -19.79 -8.17
N PRO A 12 -5.00 -20.57 -9.27
CA PRO A 12 -6.01 -21.62 -9.50
C PRO A 12 -6.10 -22.67 -8.39
N ASN A 13 -5.03 -22.88 -7.64
CA ASN A 13 -4.97 -23.80 -6.50
C ASN A 13 -5.51 -23.19 -5.19
N GLY A 14 -6.02 -21.96 -5.22
CA GLY A 14 -6.53 -21.22 -4.07
C GLY A 14 -5.47 -20.57 -3.19
N ALA A 15 -4.18 -20.74 -3.48
CA ALA A 15 -3.12 -20.00 -2.81
C ALA A 15 -3.10 -18.53 -3.28
N TRP A 16 -2.69 -17.61 -2.41
CA TRP A 16 -2.53 -16.21 -2.82
C TRP A 16 -1.27 -16.04 -3.67
N GLY A 17 -1.40 -15.33 -4.79
CA GLY A 17 -0.28 -14.90 -5.64
C GLY A 17 0.17 -13.48 -5.32
N VAL A 18 -0.77 -12.59 -5.05
CA VAL A 18 -0.54 -11.19 -4.64
C VAL A 18 -1.55 -10.86 -3.55
N ARG A 19 -1.14 -10.10 -2.53
CA ARG A 19 -2.07 -9.62 -1.50
C ARG A 19 -1.75 -8.21 -1.03
N ALA A 20 -2.80 -7.45 -0.74
CA ALA A 20 -2.73 -6.13 -0.15
C ALA A 20 -3.32 -6.15 1.26
N PHE A 21 -2.67 -5.51 2.22
CA PHE A 21 -3.15 -5.36 3.59
C PHE A 21 -2.68 -4.04 4.21
N HIS A 22 -3.36 -3.57 5.26
CA HIS A 22 -2.94 -2.38 5.98
C HIS A 22 -1.59 -2.59 6.67
N ASP A 23 -0.72 -1.59 6.57
CA ASP A 23 0.56 -1.64 7.27
C ASP A 23 0.37 -1.73 8.79
N ARG A 24 1.27 -2.43 9.49
CA ARG A 24 1.17 -2.62 10.95
C ARG A 24 1.56 -1.38 11.75
N ALA A 25 2.40 -0.51 11.18
CA ALA A 25 2.84 0.75 11.74
C ALA A 25 2.44 1.88 10.78
N PRO A 26 1.13 2.07 10.53
CA PRO A 26 0.69 2.90 9.44
C PRO A 26 0.93 4.39 9.74
N ILE A 27 1.41 5.12 8.73
CA ILE A 27 1.61 6.57 8.82
C ILE A 27 0.26 7.29 8.92
N PHE A 28 -0.77 6.74 8.26
CA PHE A 28 -2.13 7.26 8.27
C PHE A 28 -3.14 6.21 8.71
N ARG A 29 -4.23 6.65 9.35
CA ARG A 29 -5.34 5.78 9.76
C ARG A 29 -6.60 6.12 8.97
N ILE A 30 -7.35 5.11 8.55
CA ILE A 30 -8.54 5.30 7.72
C ILE A 30 -9.75 5.73 8.56
N GLU A 31 -9.73 5.40 9.85
CA GLU A 31 -10.77 5.70 10.80
C GLU A 31 -10.73 7.16 11.27
N GLY A 32 -11.91 7.71 11.59
CA GLY A 32 -12.07 9.05 12.12
C GLY A 32 -12.42 10.08 11.04
N ALA A 33 -12.27 11.36 11.36
CA ALA A 33 -12.54 12.48 10.45
C ALA A 33 -11.30 13.36 10.28
N LEU A 34 -11.24 14.13 9.20
CA LEU A 34 -10.14 15.08 8.94
C LEU A 34 -9.93 16.07 10.08
N ASN A 35 -11.03 16.58 10.65
CA ASN A 35 -11.03 17.58 11.72
C ASN A 35 -10.04 18.74 11.49
N PRO A 36 -10.15 19.47 10.36
CA PRO A 36 -9.29 20.62 10.09
C PRO A 36 -9.62 21.74 11.09
N ARG A 37 -8.58 22.30 11.72
CA ARG A 37 -8.70 23.39 12.70
C ARG A 37 -7.47 24.29 12.68
N GLY A 38 -7.67 25.56 12.98
CA GLY A 38 -6.57 26.48 13.25
C GLY A 38 -5.94 26.22 14.63
N GLU A 39 -4.62 26.28 14.69
CA GLU A 39 -3.80 26.23 15.90
C GLU A 39 -2.80 27.39 15.86
N GLY A 40 -3.24 28.55 16.36
CA GLY A 40 -2.46 29.80 16.27
C GLY A 40 -2.34 30.30 14.84
N LEU A 41 -1.10 30.40 14.34
CA LEU A 41 -0.78 30.80 12.96
C LEU A 41 -0.80 29.62 11.97
N PHE A 42 -1.08 28.40 12.43
CA PHE A 42 -0.98 27.18 11.64
C PHE A 42 -2.34 26.49 11.47
N ASP A 43 -2.50 25.76 10.37
CA ASP A 43 -3.60 24.81 10.20
C ASP A 43 -3.17 23.40 10.61
N ARG A 44 -4.05 22.68 11.30
CA ARG A 44 -3.83 21.29 11.73
C ARG A 44 -5.01 20.42 11.34
N MET A 45 -4.71 19.17 10.97
CA MET A 45 -5.71 18.12 10.75
C MET A 45 -5.24 16.80 11.36
N ASN A 46 -6.16 15.85 11.51
CA ASN A 46 -5.84 14.49 11.92
C ASN A 46 -5.05 13.75 10.82
N THR A 47 -4.29 12.72 11.19
CA THR A 47 -3.56 11.84 10.26
C THR A 47 -4.49 10.82 9.60
N LEU A 48 -5.54 11.33 8.96
CA LEU A 48 -6.46 10.54 8.15
C LEU A 48 -5.79 10.14 6.82
N GLY A 49 -5.93 8.89 6.42
CA GLY A 49 -5.37 8.36 5.17
C GLY A 49 -5.37 6.84 5.16
N ALA A 50 -4.76 6.24 4.15
CA ALA A 50 -4.51 4.80 4.13
C ALA A 50 -3.01 4.55 3.92
N HIS A 51 -2.48 3.54 4.62
CA HIS A 51 -1.15 3.00 4.37
C HIS A 51 -1.27 1.49 4.18
N GLU A 52 -1.06 1.01 2.97
CA GLU A 52 -1.20 -0.40 2.61
C GLU A 52 0.08 -0.95 2.01
N ILE A 53 0.37 -2.21 2.32
CA ILE A 53 1.45 -3.00 1.75
C ILE A 53 0.86 -3.95 0.72
N VAL A 54 1.41 -3.95 -0.49
CA VAL A 54 1.11 -4.92 -1.54
C VAL A 54 2.29 -5.89 -1.65
N VAL A 55 2.09 -7.13 -1.22
CA VAL A 55 3.07 -8.21 -1.39
C VAL A 55 2.90 -8.78 -2.78
N GLU A 56 3.95 -8.68 -3.59
CA GLU A 56 3.93 -8.91 -5.05
C GLU A 56 4.06 -10.40 -5.42
N THR A 57 4.53 -11.23 -4.49
CA THR A 57 4.71 -12.68 -4.68
C THR A 57 4.79 -13.39 -3.33
N PRO A 58 4.38 -14.66 -3.22
CA PRO A 58 4.67 -15.50 -2.05
C PRO A 58 6.15 -15.89 -1.92
N GLN A 59 6.93 -15.75 -2.99
CA GLN A 59 8.35 -16.09 -2.98
C GLN A 59 9.16 -15.01 -2.27
N HIS A 60 9.96 -15.43 -1.28
CA HIS A 60 10.89 -14.54 -0.58
C HIS A 60 12.21 -14.41 -1.36
N GLY A 61 12.93 -13.32 -1.11
CA GLY A 61 14.30 -13.15 -1.61
C GLY A 61 14.40 -12.82 -3.09
N VAL A 62 13.27 -12.59 -3.75
CA VAL A 62 13.21 -12.08 -5.12
C VAL A 62 12.82 -10.62 -5.12
N THR A 63 13.24 -9.90 -6.15
CA THR A 63 12.92 -8.51 -6.45
C THR A 63 11.85 -8.44 -7.53
N LEU A 64 11.22 -7.27 -7.69
CA LEU A 64 10.19 -7.08 -8.73
C LEU A 64 10.74 -7.36 -10.14
N ALA A 65 12.01 -7.04 -10.38
CA ALA A 65 12.67 -7.22 -11.68
C ALA A 65 12.95 -8.69 -12.03
N GLU A 66 12.98 -9.59 -11.04
CA GLU A 66 13.18 -11.02 -11.24
C GLU A 66 11.85 -11.76 -11.47
N LEU A 67 10.71 -11.09 -11.29
CA LEU A 67 9.39 -11.68 -11.49
C LEU A 67 9.02 -11.77 -12.98
N PRO A 68 8.30 -12.81 -13.39
CA PRO A 68 7.75 -12.88 -14.74
C PRO A 68 6.73 -11.77 -14.95
N ALA A 69 6.62 -11.27 -16.18
CA ALA A 69 5.70 -10.18 -16.54
C ALA A 69 4.24 -10.45 -16.14
N THR A 70 3.81 -11.72 -16.17
CA THR A 70 2.48 -12.15 -15.72
C THR A 70 2.26 -11.90 -14.23
N GLN A 71 3.28 -12.10 -13.39
CA GLN A 71 3.20 -11.83 -11.96
C GLN A 71 3.21 -10.32 -11.67
N ILE A 72 4.03 -9.56 -12.41
CA ILE A 72 4.04 -8.09 -12.32
C ILE A 72 2.67 -7.53 -12.70
N ALA A 73 2.04 -8.07 -13.75
CA ALA A 73 0.69 -7.67 -14.16
C ALA A 73 -0.34 -7.89 -13.03
N LYS A 74 -0.31 -9.06 -12.37
CA LYS A 74 -1.17 -9.34 -11.20
C LYS A 74 -0.95 -8.33 -10.06
N ALA A 75 0.31 -7.94 -9.79
CA ALA A 75 0.62 -6.94 -8.78
C ALA A 75 0.04 -5.57 -9.12
N ILE A 76 0.18 -5.14 -10.38
CA ILE A 76 -0.41 -3.88 -10.89
C ILE A 76 -1.95 -3.94 -10.85
N GLU A 77 -2.57 -5.07 -11.16
CA GLU A 77 -4.02 -5.26 -11.05
C GLU A 77 -4.52 -5.09 -9.61
N VAL A 78 -3.83 -5.69 -8.62
CA VAL A 78 -4.15 -5.48 -7.21
C VAL A 78 -3.99 -4.01 -6.82
N CYS A 79 -2.92 -3.35 -7.27
CA CYS A 79 -2.72 -1.91 -7.05
C CYS A 79 -3.85 -1.06 -7.67
N ARG A 80 -4.27 -1.36 -8.90
CA ARG A 80 -5.41 -0.71 -9.56
C ARG A 80 -6.68 -0.88 -8.74
N ASP A 81 -6.98 -2.11 -8.33
CA ASP A 81 -8.18 -2.41 -7.56
C ASP A 81 -8.19 -1.66 -6.22
N ARG A 82 -7.03 -1.57 -5.55
CA ARG A 82 -6.89 -0.75 -4.33
C ARG A 82 -7.08 0.74 -4.59
N ILE A 83 -6.51 1.29 -5.66
CA ILE A 83 -6.76 2.70 -6.04
C ILE A 83 -8.26 2.95 -6.24
N LEU A 84 -8.96 2.07 -6.97
CA LEU A 84 -10.38 2.24 -7.27
C LEU A 84 -11.26 2.20 -6.02
N ASP A 85 -10.91 1.33 -5.06
CA ASP A 85 -11.58 1.23 -3.76
C ASP A 85 -11.30 2.46 -2.89
N LEU A 86 -10.02 2.85 -2.73
CA LEU A 86 -9.63 4.03 -1.96
C LEU A 86 -10.25 5.32 -2.52
N LYS A 87 -10.43 5.42 -3.84
CA LYS A 87 -11.12 6.55 -4.49
C LYS A 87 -12.60 6.69 -4.12
N GLN A 88 -13.25 5.64 -3.61
CA GLN A 88 -14.63 5.75 -3.12
C GLN A 88 -14.71 6.63 -1.86
N ASP A 89 -13.61 6.74 -1.11
CA ASP A 89 -13.51 7.68 -0.01
C ASP A 89 -13.16 9.09 -0.53
N ARG A 90 -14.17 9.95 -0.61
CA ARG A 90 -14.05 11.34 -1.09
C ARG A 90 -13.12 12.21 -0.25
N ARG A 91 -12.71 11.75 0.95
CA ARG A 91 -11.74 12.44 1.81
C ARG A 91 -10.33 12.33 1.24
N PHE A 92 -10.02 11.27 0.49
CA PHE A 92 -8.72 11.11 -0.16
C PHE A 92 -8.67 11.91 -1.46
N ARG A 93 -7.64 12.75 -1.58
CA ARG A 93 -7.39 13.60 -2.75
C ARG A 93 -6.29 13.04 -3.63
N TYR A 94 -5.40 12.23 -3.06
CA TYR A 94 -4.26 11.65 -3.76
C TYR A 94 -4.04 10.21 -3.30
N VAL A 95 -3.67 9.35 -4.25
CA VAL A 95 -3.22 7.98 -3.97
C VAL A 95 -1.90 7.78 -4.69
N SER A 96 -0.83 7.52 -3.94
CA SER A 96 0.47 7.16 -4.49
C SER A 96 0.73 5.67 -4.36
N ILE A 97 1.44 5.13 -5.34
CA ILE A 97 2.05 3.80 -5.28
C ILE A 97 3.55 4.02 -5.40
N PHE A 98 4.33 3.44 -4.51
CA PHE A 98 5.77 3.50 -4.56
C PHE A 98 6.40 2.20 -4.11
N LYS A 99 7.65 1.99 -4.49
CA LYS A 99 8.43 0.82 -4.11
C LYS A 99 9.80 1.27 -3.64
N ASP A 100 10.08 1.03 -2.37
CA ASP A 100 11.42 1.20 -1.83
C ASP A 100 12.18 -0.10 -2.01
N GLN A 101 13.09 -0.14 -2.98
CA GLN A 101 13.96 -1.29 -3.19
C GLN A 101 15.34 -1.01 -2.63
N ARG A 102 15.71 -1.74 -1.57
CA ARG A 102 17.07 -1.74 -1.03
C ARG A 102 17.82 -2.97 -1.54
N SER A 103 19.12 -2.82 -1.75
CA SER A 103 19.97 -3.97 -2.10
C SER A 103 19.87 -5.03 -0.99
N PRO A 104 19.72 -6.32 -1.32
CA PRO A 104 19.62 -7.38 -0.31
C PRO A 104 20.84 -7.34 0.61
N GLY A 105 20.61 -7.21 1.93
CA GLY A 105 21.66 -7.35 2.93
C GLY A 105 21.88 -8.82 3.29
N PRO A 106 23.02 -9.19 3.89
CA PRO A 106 23.36 -10.59 4.21
C PRO A 106 22.40 -11.29 5.18
N THR A 107 21.54 -10.55 5.88
CA THR A 107 20.62 -11.08 6.91
C THR A 107 19.15 -10.72 6.69
N VAL A 108 18.79 -9.99 5.62
CA VAL A 108 17.42 -9.52 5.39
C VAL A 108 16.90 -10.06 4.06
N ILE A 109 16.25 -11.22 4.11
CA ILE A 109 15.52 -11.80 2.98
C ILE A 109 14.04 -11.43 3.15
N GLY A 110 13.64 -10.34 2.49
CA GLY A 110 12.26 -9.85 2.51
C GLY A 110 11.40 -10.45 1.40
N HIS A 111 10.11 -10.10 1.40
CA HIS A 111 9.28 -10.25 0.21
C HIS A 111 9.42 -9.02 -0.68
N ALA A 112 9.29 -9.25 -1.99
CA ALA A 112 9.02 -8.17 -2.93
C ALA A 112 7.67 -7.53 -2.57
N HIS A 113 7.70 -6.24 -2.24
CA HIS A 113 6.49 -5.50 -1.91
C HIS A 113 6.54 -4.07 -2.45
N SER A 114 5.37 -3.54 -2.71
CA SER A 114 5.10 -2.14 -3.00
C SER A 114 4.21 -1.56 -1.89
N GLN A 115 4.11 -0.25 -1.84
CA GLN A 115 3.34 0.47 -0.83
C GLN A 115 2.32 1.39 -1.52
N ILE A 116 1.15 1.53 -0.90
CA ILE A 116 0.10 2.45 -1.32
C ILE A 116 -0.17 3.42 -0.18
N LEU A 117 -0.19 4.72 -0.51
CA LEU A 117 -0.52 5.79 0.41
C LEU A 117 -1.71 6.58 -0.15
N ALA A 118 -2.81 6.66 0.60
CA ALA A 118 -3.91 7.56 0.27
C ALA A 118 -3.92 8.73 1.25
N THR A 119 -3.89 9.96 0.72
CA THR A 119 -3.80 11.18 1.51
C THR A 119 -4.93 12.16 1.19
N PRO A 120 -5.40 12.94 2.18
CA PRO A 120 -6.42 13.96 1.98
C PRO A 120 -5.85 15.27 1.44
N VAL A 121 -4.52 15.38 1.38
CA VAL A 121 -3.79 16.51 0.82
C VAL A 121 -3.05 16.06 -0.44
N LEU A 122 -2.95 16.97 -1.41
CA LEU A 122 -2.05 16.79 -2.55
C LEU A 122 -0.62 17.03 -2.04
N PRO A 123 0.31 16.08 -2.22
CA PRO A 123 1.70 16.33 -1.84
C PRO A 123 2.29 17.46 -2.69
N TYR A 124 3.15 18.27 -2.08
CA TYR A 124 3.94 19.27 -2.78
C TYR A 124 5.24 18.60 -3.24
N PHE A 125 5.54 18.65 -4.53
CA PHE A 125 6.77 18.13 -5.13
C PHE A 125 7.53 19.29 -5.76
#